data_AF-A0A7V0P4L4-F1
#
_entry.id   AF-A0A7V0P4L4-F1
#
_cell.length_a   1.000
_cell.length_b   1.000
_cell.length_c   1.000
_cell.angle_alpha   90.00
_cell.angle_beta   90.00
_cell.angle_gamma   90.00
#
_symmetry.space_group_name_H-M   'P 1'
#
loop_
_entity.id
_entity.type
_entity.pdbx_description
1 polymer ?
#
loop_
_entity_poly.entity_id
_entity_poly.type
_entity_poly.pdbx_seq_one_letter_code
_entity_poly.pdbx_strand_id
1 'polypeptide(L)'
;MRPREKAFAVLVLRLWRRVMKNRFKTTNQERAAIVFKHVKALEGDTEQAQRYGSLALAAPTLIRSAGLVQALAFYEAKGNQKEKEYYTTLINNWTEELKGRKIIPEDTKNLREYAASSCSLVEYMRLTREILALSQWHRRFAQSILKAETGGET
;
A
#
# COMPACT_ATOMS: atom_id res chain seq x y z
N MET A 1 -5.44 14.09 50.40
CA MET A 1 -4.83 14.39 49.08
C MET A 1 -5.29 15.77 48.63
N ARG A 2 -4.37 16.67 48.28
CA ARG A 2 -4.70 18.07 47.98
C ARG A 2 -5.20 18.20 46.53
N PRO A 3 -6.21 19.05 46.23
CA PRO A 3 -6.80 19.17 44.88
C PRO A 3 -5.79 19.42 43.74
N ARG A 4 -4.69 20.12 44.03
CA ARG A 4 -3.60 20.42 43.09
C ARG A 4 -2.81 19.18 42.64
N GLU A 5 -2.70 18.16 43.49
CA GLU A 5 -1.96 16.92 43.20
C GLU A 5 -2.72 16.05 42.19
N LYS A 6 -4.06 16.01 42.28
CA LYS A 6 -4.92 15.29 41.31
C LYS A 6 -4.90 15.93 39.92
N ALA A 7 -4.94 17.28 39.86
CA ALA A 7 -4.88 18.01 38.61
C ALA A 7 -3.55 17.77 37.87
N PHE A 8 -2.44 17.75 38.61
CA PHE A 8 -1.11 17.43 38.06
C PHE A 8 -1.03 16.00 37.54
N ALA A 9 -1.52 15.01 38.30
CA ALA A 9 -1.55 13.61 37.87
C ALA A 9 -2.36 13.39 36.58
N VAL A 10 -3.52 14.06 36.45
CA VAL A 10 -4.34 14.00 35.22
C VAL A 10 -3.64 14.67 34.04
N LEU A 11 -2.96 15.79 34.26
CA LEU A 11 -2.19 16.48 33.23
C LEU A 11 -1.02 15.61 32.74
N VAL A 12 -0.28 15.01 33.68
CA VAL A 12 0.83 14.08 33.38
C VAL A 12 0.31 12.85 32.65
N LEU A 13 -0.80 12.25 33.08
CA LEU A 13 -1.42 11.11 32.38
C LEU A 13 -1.89 11.49 30.97
N ARG A 14 -2.43 12.69 30.76
CA ARG A 14 -2.83 13.18 29.44
C ARG A 14 -1.63 13.45 28.54
N LEU A 15 -0.55 14.03 29.09
CA LEU A 15 0.72 14.23 28.40
C LEU A 15 1.38 12.90 28.05
N TRP A 16 1.49 11.97 29.01
CA TRP A 16 2.00 10.62 28.78
C TRP A 16 1.16 9.87 27.76
N ARG A 17 -0.17 9.95 27.82
CA ARG A 17 -1.05 9.33 26.83
C ARG A 17 -0.89 9.96 25.45
N ARG A 18 -0.63 11.28 25.36
CA ARG A 18 -0.35 11.98 24.09
C ARG A 18 1.04 11.65 23.53
N VAL A 19 2.06 11.58 24.37
CA VAL A 19 3.43 11.18 24.00
C VAL A 19 3.44 9.70 23.58
N MET A 20 2.78 8.82 24.32
CA MET A 20 2.62 7.40 23.97
C MET A 20 1.77 7.18 22.72
N LYS A 21 0.83 8.10 22.41
CA LYS A 21 0.04 8.07 21.17
C LYS A 21 0.89 8.40 19.94
N ASN A 22 1.93 9.21 20.10
CA ASN A 22 2.99 9.40 19.10
C ASN A 22 4.06 8.30 19.26
N ARG A 23 3.67 7.04 19.03
CA ARG A 23 4.65 5.97 18.80
C ARG A 23 5.41 6.31 17.53
N PHE A 24 6.73 6.55 17.63
CA PHE A 24 7.61 6.62 16.47
C PHE A 24 7.42 5.34 15.65
N LYS A 25 6.79 5.47 14.47
CA LYS A 25 6.65 4.36 13.53
C LYS A 25 7.79 4.42 12.54
N THR A 26 8.40 3.27 12.27
CA THR A 26 9.33 3.19 11.15
C THR A 26 8.56 3.26 9.83
N THR A 27 9.20 3.71 8.75
CA THR A 27 8.56 3.73 7.42
C THR A 27 8.02 2.36 7.01
N ASN A 28 8.67 1.27 7.42
CA ASN A 28 8.18 -0.07 7.17
C ASN A 28 6.92 -0.41 7.98
N GLN A 29 6.80 0.06 9.22
CA GLN A 29 5.56 -0.09 9.99
C GLN A 29 4.41 0.71 9.37
N GLU A 30 4.69 1.90 8.82
CA GLU A 30 3.68 2.68 8.11
C GLU A 30 3.20 1.99 6.83
N ARG A 31 4.13 1.53 5.98
CA ARG A 31 3.83 0.73 4.78
C ARG A 31 3.01 -0.51 5.14
N ALA A 32 3.45 -1.28 6.14
CA ALA A 32 2.71 -2.46 6.59
C ALA A 32 1.29 -2.11 7.04
N ALA A 33 1.13 -1.04 7.83
CA ALA A 33 -0.16 -0.66 8.38
C ALA A 33 -1.16 -0.19 7.31
N ILE A 34 -0.71 0.53 6.27
CA ILE A 34 -1.60 0.97 5.20
C ILE A 34 -1.98 -0.18 4.28
N VAL A 35 -0.99 -1.00 3.86
CA VAL A 35 -1.23 -2.15 3.00
C VAL A 35 -2.13 -3.18 3.68
N PHE A 36 -1.91 -3.42 4.98
CA PHE A 36 -2.75 -4.33 5.75
C PHE A 36 -4.23 -3.98 5.66
N LYS A 37 -4.59 -2.68 5.73
CA LYS A 37 -5.99 -2.25 5.62
C LYS A 37 -6.59 -2.61 4.27
N HIS A 38 -5.86 -2.34 3.18
CA HIS A 38 -6.34 -2.64 1.83
C HIS A 38 -6.47 -4.15 1.59
N VAL A 39 -5.46 -4.94 1.97
CA VAL A 39 -5.51 -6.40 1.78
C VAL A 39 -6.57 -7.04 2.67
N LYS A 40 -6.71 -6.59 3.92
CA LYS A 40 -7.74 -7.10 4.84
C LYS A 40 -9.16 -6.81 4.35
N ALA A 41 -9.38 -5.70 3.64
CA ALA A 41 -10.70 -5.36 3.08
C ALA A 41 -11.14 -6.33 1.96
N LEU A 42 -10.20 -7.05 1.34
CA LEU A 42 -10.49 -8.08 0.35
C LEU A 42 -10.80 -9.45 0.99
N GLU A 43 -10.60 -9.59 2.31
CA GLU A 43 -10.93 -10.82 3.02
C GLU A 43 -12.46 -10.99 3.06
N GLY A 44 -12.96 -12.08 2.47
CA GLY A 44 -14.38 -12.39 2.39
C GLY A 44 -14.93 -12.47 0.95
N ASP A 45 -14.26 -11.82 -0.01
CA ASP A 45 -14.53 -12.01 -1.43
C ASP A 45 -13.53 -13.01 -2.02
N THR A 46 -13.93 -14.28 -2.09
CA THR A 46 -13.03 -15.39 -2.43
C THR A 46 -12.40 -15.25 -3.82
N GLU A 47 -13.17 -14.80 -4.82
CA GLU A 47 -12.67 -14.67 -6.19
C GLU A 47 -11.71 -13.48 -6.30
N GLN A 48 -12.13 -12.31 -5.79
CA GLN A 48 -11.31 -11.12 -5.82
C GLN A 48 -10.02 -11.33 -5.00
N ALA A 49 -10.11 -11.96 -3.84
CA ALA A 49 -8.95 -12.27 -2.99
C ALA A 49 -7.95 -13.19 -3.69
N GLN A 50 -8.42 -14.25 -4.35
CA GLN A 50 -7.55 -15.19 -5.07
C GLN A 50 -6.85 -14.49 -6.24
N ARG A 51 -7.61 -13.78 -7.09
CA ARG A 51 -7.06 -13.08 -8.25
C ARG A 51 -6.10 -11.97 -7.85
N TYR A 52 -6.49 -11.15 -6.88
CA TYR A 52 -5.62 -10.12 -6.31
C TYR A 52 -4.34 -10.70 -5.71
N GLY A 53 -4.46 -11.80 -4.96
CA GLY A 53 -3.35 -12.50 -4.34
C GLY A 53 -2.30 -12.93 -5.36
N SER A 54 -2.71 -13.56 -6.46
CA SER A 54 -1.81 -13.95 -7.56
C SER A 54 -1.10 -12.73 -8.17
N LEU A 55 -1.80 -11.61 -8.37
CA LEU A 55 -1.18 -10.38 -8.87
C LEU A 55 -0.15 -9.80 -7.88
N ALA A 56 -0.51 -9.73 -6.60
CA ALA A 56 0.36 -9.22 -5.54
C ALA A 56 1.63 -10.05 -5.38
N LEU A 57 1.54 -11.37 -5.57
CA LEU A 57 2.70 -12.27 -5.58
C LEU A 57 3.65 -11.96 -6.75
N ALA A 58 3.12 -11.72 -7.95
CA ALA A 58 3.91 -11.47 -9.16
C ALA A 58 4.47 -10.04 -9.26
N ALA A 59 3.78 -9.05 -8.66
CA ALA A 59 4.07 -7.63 -8.84
C ALA A 59 5.53 -7.22 -8.56
N PRO A 60 6.20 -7.66 -7.47
CA PRO A 60 7.58 -7.27 -7.22
C PRO A 60 8.54 -7.72 -8.32
N THR A 61 8.29 -8.89 -8.93
CA THR A 61 9.12 -9.41 -10.02
C THR A 61 8.84 -8.64 -11.31
N LEU A 62 7.57 -8.45 -11.67
CA LEU A 62 7.17 -7.71 -12.86
C LEU A 62 7.77 -6.29 -12.88
N ILE A 63 7.69 -5.57 -11.77
CA ILE A 63 8.24 -4.21 -11.66
C ILE A 63 9.77 -4.21 -11.81
N ARG A 64 10.47 -5.20 -11.26
CA ARG A 64 11.93 -5.29 -11.39
C ARG A 64 12.38 -5.64 -12.81
N SER A 65 11.64 -6.48 -13.52
CA SER A 65 12.03 -6.93 -14.87
C SER A 65 11.61 -5.97 -15.97
N ALA A 66 10.41 -5.40 -15.89
CA ALA A 66 9.85 -4.51 -16.92
C ALA A 66 9.97 -3.01 -16.59
N GLY A 67 10.24 -2.68 -15.32
CA GLY A 67 10.14 -1.31 -14.83
C GLY A 67 8.71 -0.90 -14.47
N LEU A 68 8.58 0.22 -13.75
CA LEU A 68 7.31 0.63 -13.15
C LEU A 68 6.25 0.98 -14.21
N VAL A 69 6.58 1.83 -15.19
CA VAL A 69 5.60 2.30 -16.19
C VAL A 69 5.03 1.14 -17.01
N GLN A 70 5.87 0.19 -17.42
CA GLN A 70 5.43 -0.98 -18.19
C GLN A 70 4.59 -1.93 -17.34
N ALA A 71 4.96 -2.14 -16.07
CA ALA A 71 4.16 -2.93 -15.14
C ALA A 71 2.76 -2.33 -14.92
N LEU A 72 2.66 -1.01 -14.75
CA LEU A 72 1.37 -0.32 -14.64
C LEU A 72 0.56 -0.44 -15.92
N ALA A 73 1.17 -0.25 -17.09
CA ALA A 73 0.51 -0.41 -18.39
C ALA A 73 -0.05 -1.82 -18.59
N PHE A 74 0.69 -2.85 -18.17
CA PHE A 74 0.24 -4.24 -18.23
C PHE A 74 -1.02 -4.47 -17.38
N TYR A 75 -1.03 -3.97 -16.14
CA TYR A 75 -2.18 -4.11 -15.26
C TYR A 75 -3.39 -3.30 -15.74
N GLU A 76 -3.21 -2.07 -16.23
CA GLU A 76 -4.29 -1.27 -16.83
C GLU A 76 -4.90 -1.99 -18.05
N ALA A 77 -4.07 -2.52 -18.95
CA ALA A 77 -4.53 -3.23 -20.14
C ALA A 77 -5.35 -4.48 -19.80
N LYS A 78 -5.00 -5.20 -18.73
CA LYS A 78 -5.75 -6.36 -18.26
C LYS A 78 -7.03 -5.96 -17.50
N GLY A 79 -7.00 -4.84 -16.78
CA GLY A 79 -8.12 -4.33 -15.99
C GLY A 79 -9.24 -3.68 -16.82
N ASN A 80 -8.95 -3.24 -18.04
CA ASN A 80 -9.96 -2.70 -18.97
C ASN A 80 -10.91 -3.77 -19.57
N GLN A 81 -10.72 -5.03 -19.20
CA GLN A 81 -11.58 -6.14 -19.63
C GLN A 81 -12.69 -6.35 -18.59
N LYS A 82 -13.89 -6.76 -19.04
CA LYS A 82 -15.01 -7.08 -18.13
C LYS A 82 -14.56 -8.09 -17.07
N GLU A 83 -15.04 -7.91 -15.84
CA GLU A 83 -14.81 -8.84 -14.71
C GLU A 83 -13.32 -8.98 -14.30
N LYS A 84 -12.49 -7.96 -14.58
CA LYS A 84 -11.05 -7.93 -14.24
C LYS A 84 -10.65 -6.79 -13.31
N GLU A 85 -11.58 -6.36 -12.46
CA GLU A 85 -11.40 -5.23 -11.54
C GLU A 85 -10.29 -5.45 -10.50
N TYR A 86 -9.87 -6.68 -10.24
CA TYR A 86 -8.72 -6.98 -9.37
C TYR A 86 -7.39 -6.38 -9.90
N TYR A 87 -7.24 -6.21 -11.21
CA TYR A 87 -6.08 -5.54 -11.80
C TYR A 87 -6.04 -4.05 -11.47
N THR A 88 -7.18 -3.36 -11.58
CA THR A 88 -7.29 -1.94 -11.23
C THR A 88 -7.24 -1.74 -9.73
N THR A 89 -7.76 -2.68 -8.93
CA THR A 89 -7.70 -2.66 -7.46
C THR A 89 -6.26 -2.55 -6.94
N LEU A 90 -5.31 -3.31 -7.50
CA LEU A 90 -3.91 -3.24 -7.08
C LEU A 90 -3.27 -1.87 -7.37
N ILE A 91 -3.53 -1.31 -8.57
CA ILE A 91 -3.05 0.03 -8.94
C ILE A 91 -3.68 1.10 -8.04
N ASN A 92 -4.99 1.00 -7.78
CA ASN A 92 -5.71 1.92 -6.92
C ASN A 92 -5.14 1.89 -5.49
N ASN A 93 -4.90 0.70 -4.95
CA ASN A 93 -4.28 0.54 -3.63
C ASN A 93 -2.90 1.21 -3.56
N TRP A 94 -2.02 1.00 -4.57
CA TRP A 94 -0.74 1.70 -4.61
C TRP A 94 -0.89 3.22 -4.69
N THR A 95 -1.84 3.70 -5.50
CA THR A 95 -2.10 5.14 -5.66
C THR A 95 -2.49 5.76 -4.32
N GLU A 96 -3.44 5.16 -3.61
CA GLU A 96 -3.89 5.65 -2.30
C GLU A 96 -2.82 5.48 -1.22
N GLU A 97 -2.02 4.42 -1.27
CA GLU A 97 -0.88 4.23 -0.36
C GLU A 97 0.20 5.28 -0.52
N LEU A 98 0.49 5.68 -1.76
CA LEU A 98 1.46 6.72 -2.09
C LEU A 98 0.95 8.11 -1.70
N LYS A 99 -0.34 8.42 -1.92
CA LYS A 99 -1.00 9.64 -1.46
C LYS A 99 -1.00 9.76 0.06
N GLY A 100 -1.43 8.71 0.76
CA GLY A 100 -1.44 8.66 2.22
C GLY A 100 -0.06 8.84 2.85
N ARG A 101 1.01 8.56 2.09
CA ARG A 101 2.42 8.76 2.48
C ARG A 101 3.07 10.00 1.86
N LYS A 102 2.30 10.83 1.15
CA LYS A 102 2.75 12.07 0.50
C LYS A 102 3.98 11.84 -0.41
N ILE A 103 3.98 10.71 -1.11
CA ILE A 103 5.00 10.39 -2.11
C ILE A 103 4.61 11.00 -3.46
N ILE A 104 3.32 11.05 -3.75
CA ILE A 104 2.73 11.65 -4.95
C ILE A 104 1.69 12.72 -4.55
N PRO A 105 1.34 13.66 -5.45
CA PRO A 105 0.28 14.64 -5.22
C PRO A 105 -1.08 13.99 -4.95
N GLU A 106 -1.90 14.61 -4.09
CA GLU A 106 -3.21 14.10 -3.70
C GLU A 106 -4.20 14.02 -4.87
N ASP A 107 -4.05 14.92 -5.83
CA ASP A 107 -4.85 15.02 -7.05
C ASP A 107 -4.40 14.05 -8.16
N THR A 108 -3.42 13.19 -7.90
CA THR A 108 -2.98 12.17 -8.85
C THR A 108 -4.11 11.20 -9.16
N LYS A 109 -4.63 11.25 -10.39
CA LYS A 109 -5.72 10.39 -10.88
C LYS A 109 -5.22 9.11 -11.51
N ASN A 110 -4.17 9.20 -12.32
CA ASN A 110 -3.57 8.07 -13.02
C ASN A 110 -2.09 7.95 -12.62
N LEU A 111 -1.76 6.84 -11.96
CA LEU A 111 -0.41 6.59 -11.46
C LEU A 111 0.61 6.37 -12.59
N ARG A 112 0.20 5.75 -13.71
CA ARG A 112 1.08 5.53 -14.87
C ARG A 112 1.44 6.83 -15.55
N GLU A 113 0.46 7.70 -15.81
CA GLU A 113 0.68 9.02 -16.41
C GLU A 113 1.57 9.89 -15.53
N TYR A 114 1.33 9.85 -14.22
CA TYR A 114 2.19 10.55 -13.26
C TYR A 114 3.64 10.05 -13.34
N ALA A 115 3.83 8.72 -13.29
CA ALA A 115 5.16 8.09 -13.35
C ALA A 115 5.87 8.30 -14.70
N ALA A 116 5.13 8.36 -15.82
CA ALA A 116 5.69 8.44 -17.15
C ALA A 116 6.01 9.88 -17.60
N SER A 117 5.23 10.86 -17.14
CA SER A 117 5.25 12.21 -17.74
C SER A 117 5.25 13.36 -16.74
N SER A 118 4.81 13.14 -15.50
CA SER A 118 4.60 14.26 -14.55
C SER A 118 5.69 14.38 -13.47
N CYS A 119 6.48 13.32 -13.24
CA CYS A 119 7.53 13.33 -12.22
C CYS A 119 8.94 13.43 -12.83
N SER A 120 9.85 14.09 -12.12
CA SER A 120 11.28 14.13 -12.47
C SER A 120 11.93 12.74 -12.32
N LEU A 121 13.13 12.56 -12.88
CA LEU A 121 13.87 11.30 -12.75
C LEU A 121 14.09 10.87 -11.29
N VAL A 122 14.43 11.83 -10.42
CA VAL A 122 14.67 11.54 -8.99
C VAL A 122 13.37 11.09 -8.30
N GLU A 123 12.26 11.75 -8.62
CA GLU A 123 10.93 11.36 -8.12
C GLU A 123 10.52 9.99 -8.65
N TYR A 124 10.75 9.70 -9.93
CA TYR A 124 10.50 8.39 -10.54
C TYR A 124 11.28 7.27 -9.84
N MET A 125 12.57 7.49 -9.58
CA MET A 125 13.41 6.53 -8.84
C MET A 125 12.92 6.30 -7.41
N ARG A 126 12.48 7.37 -6.74
CA ARG A 126 11.87 7.27 -5.40
C ARG A 126 10.55 6.51 -5.47
N LEU A 127 9.67 6.85 -6.41
CA LEU A 127 8.38 6.23 -6.65
C LEU A 127 8.53 4.73 -6.90
N THR A 128 9.47 4.34 -7.77
CA THR A 128 9.75 2.93 -8.08
C THR A 128 10.19 2.15 -6.83
N ARG A 129 11.09 2.72 -6.01
CA ARG A 129 11.52 2.10 -4.75
C ARG A 129 10.37 1.99 -3.75
N GLU A 130 9.50 2.99 -3.68
CA GLU A 130 8.36 3.00 -2.78
C GLU A 130 7.31 1.96 -3.18
N ILE A 131 6.96 1.88 -4.47
CA ILE A 131 6.04 0.85 -4.97
C ILE A 131 6.64 -0.54 -4.76
N LEU A 132 7.93 -0.75 -5.04
CA LEU A 132 8.56 -2.04 -4.74
C LEU A 132 8.44 -2.41 -3.25
N ALA A 133 8.64 -1.47 -2.34
CA ALA A 133 8.49 -1.71 -0.91
C ALA A 133 7.04 -2.01 -0.50
N LEU A 134 6.06 -1.30 -1.08
CA LEU A 134 4.62 -1.56 -0.88
C LEU A 134 4.24 -2.93 -1.45
N SER A 135 4.66 -3.26 -2.67
CA SER A 135 4.40 -4.56 -3.32
C SER A 135 4.94 -5.74 -2.51
N GLN A 136 6.05 -5.58 -1.79
CA GLN A 136 6.55 -6.62 -0.89
C GLN A 136 5.63 -6.83 0.32
N TRP A 137 5.00 -5.78 0.85
CA TRP A 137 3.99 -5.91 1.89
C TRP A 137 2.69 -6.51 1.36
N HIS A 138 2.26 -6.12 0.15
CA HIS A 138 1.12 -6.73 -0.54
C HIS A 138 1.31 -8.22 -0.71
N ARG A 139 2.50 -8.63 -1.20
CA ARG A 139 2.89 -10.05 -1.31
C ARG A 139 2.77 -10.79 0.03
N ARG A 140 3.32 -10.24 1.12
CA ARG A 140 3.29 -10.86 2.46
C ARG A 140 1.87 -11.01 3.00
N PHE A 141 1.02 -10.00 2.82
CA PHE A 141 -0.35 -10.04 3.31
C PHE A 141 -1.28 -10.85 2.42
N ALA A 142 -1.05 -10.89 1.11
CA ALA A 142 -1.73 -11.84 0.22
C ALA A 142 -1.47 -13.28 0.66
N GLN A 143 -0.22 -13.63 0.99
CA GLN A 143 0.13 -14.98 1.48
C GLN A 143 -0.48 -15.28 2.86
N SER A 144 -0.37 -14.35 3.80
CA SER A 144 -0.75 -14.61 5.19
C SER A 144 -2.26 -14.47 5.46
N ILE A 145 -2.91 -13.48 4.85
CA ILE A 145 -4.33 -13.15 5.06
C ILE A 145 -5.18 -13.85 4.00
N LEU A 146 -4.89 -13.61 2.72
CA LEU A 146 -5.70 -14.15 1.61
C LEU A 146 -5.35 -15.61 1.26
N LYS A 147 -4.35 -16.20 1.93
CA LYS A 147 -3.84 -17.55 1.67
C LYS A 147 -3.46 -17.76 0.20
N ALA A 148 -2.99 -16.70 -0.46
CA ALA A 148 -2.57 -16.77 -1.84
C ALA A 148 -1.31 -17.64 -1.97
N GLU A 149 -1.37 -18.65 -2.81
CA GLU A 149 -0.23 -19.49 -3.15
C GLU A 149 0.40 -19.00 -4.46
N THR A 150 1.71 -19.19 -4.60
CA THR A 150 2.38 -19.00 -5.90
C THR A 150 1.97 -20.13 -6.82
N GLY A 151 0.77 -20.03 -7.39
CA GLY A 151 0.25 -20.97 -8.36
C GLY A 151 0.94 -20.75 -9.70
N GLY A 152 1.78 -21.73 -10.08
CA GLY A 152 1.95 -22.07 -11.48
C GLY A 152 0.59 -22.29 -12.12
N GLU A 153 0.47 -21.91 -13.37
CA GLU A 153 -0.69 -22.12 -14.21
C GLU A 153 -1.20 -23.56 -14.06
N THR A 154 -2.48 -23.71 -13.72
CA THR A 154 -3.31 -24.85 -14.13
C THR A 154 -4.44 -24.30 -14.96
#